data_AF-A0A085F9Y1-F1
#
_entry.id   AF-A0A085F9Y1-F1
#
_cell.length_a   1.000
_cell.length_b   1.000
_cell.length_c   1.000
_cell.angle_alpha   90.00
_cell.angle_beta   90.00
_cell.angle_gamma   90.00
#
_symmetry.space_group_name_H-M   'P 1'
#
loop_
_entity.id
_entity.type
_entity.pdbx_description
1 polymer ?
#
loop_
_entity_poly.entity_id
_entity_poly.type
_entity_poly.pdbx_seq_one_letter_code
_entity_poly.pdbx_strand_id
1 'polypeptide(L)'
;MMDWSRLRISTGARILWLVFGLVLGLPTLANGLNANSTADLCFGIGMVLVGVRGFLRPVMFGKAVRMEMDPRTSQVSIGSPALHGGLSLVIFAALMAGIIIKYVLKG
;
A
#
# COMPACT_ATOMS: atom_id res chain seq x y z
N MET A 1 -9.74 -23.28 20.23
CA MET A 1 -10.88 -22.65 19.53
C MET A 1 -10.35 -21.63 18.55
N MET A 2 -10.69 -21.75 17.28
CA MET A 2 -10.22 -20.85 16.22
C MET A 2 -11.01 -19.53 16.33
N ASP A 3 -10.34 -18.43 16.66
CA ASP A 3 -10.96 -17.10 16.86
C ASP A 3 -11.39 -16.50 15.51
N TRP A 4 -12.60 -16.81 15.06
CA TRP A 4 -13.23 -16.28 13.84
C TRP A 4 -13.28 -14.74 13.79
N SER A 5 -13.32 -14.07 14.94
CA SER A 5 -13.26 -12.62 15.07
C SER A 5 -11.93 -12.04 14.57
N ARG A 6 -10.79 -12.70 14.85
CA ARG A 6 -9.46 -12.24 14.42
C ARG A 6 -9.26 -12.40 12.91
N LEU A 7 -9.77 -13.48 12.32
CA LEU A 7 -9.76 -13.72 10.87
C LEU A 7 -10.63 -12.72 10.11
N ARG A 8 -11.79 -12.35 10.65
CA ARG A 8 -12.65 -11.29 10.09
C ARG A 8 -11.98 -9.91 10.17
N ILE A 9 -11.34 -9.61 11.29
CA ILE A 9 -10.64 -8.33 11.48
C ILE A 9 -9.42 -8.22 10.56
N SER A 10 -8.62 -9.28 10.41
CA SER A 10 -7.48 -9.27 9.49
C SER A 10 -7.93 -9.19 8.03
N THR A 11 -8.93 -9.97 7.62
CA THR A 11 -9.49 -9.93 6.27
C THR A 11 -10.14 -8.58 5.96
N GLY A 12 -10.88 -8.01 6.90
CA GLY A 12 -11.49 -6.68 6.77
C GLY A 12 -10.45 -5.58 6.60
N ALA A 13 -9.36 -5.62 7.37
CA ALA A 13 -8.27 -4.66 7.25
C ALA A 13 -7.54 -4.74 5.89
N ARG A 14 -7.38 -5.95 5.37
CA ARG A 14 -6.78 -6.17 4.05
C ARG A 14 -7.65 -5.60 2.94
N ILE A 15 -8.95 -5.88 2.97
CA ILE A 15 -9.90 -5.34 2.00
C ILE A 15 -9.94 -3.82 2.11
N LEU A 16 -9.94 -3.26 3.33
CA LEU A 16 -9.90 -1.82 3.54
C LEU A 16 -8.66 -1.20 2.91
N TRP A 17 -7.47 -1.77 3.13
CA TRP A 17 -6.23 -1.27 2.51
C TRP A 17 -6.26 -1.37 0.98
N LEU A 18 -6.80 -2.47 0.43
CA LEU A 18 -6.93 -2.65 -1.00
C LEU A 18 -7.90 -1.62 -1.60
N VAL A 19 -9.08 -1.44 -0.98
CA VAL A 19 -10.07 -0.43 -1.38
C VAL A 19 -9.48 0.96 -1.25
N PHE A 20 -8.75 1.27 -0.18
CA PHE A 20 -8.07 2.55 -0.01
C PHE A 20 -7.08 2.84 -1.15
N GLY A 21 -6.22 1.88 -1.47
CA GLY A 21 -5.26 2.03 -2.57
C GLY A 21 -5.93 2.16 -3.94
N LEU A 22 -7.05 1.49 -4.16
CA LEU A 22 -7.82 1.60 -5.41
C LEU A 22 -8.59 2.92 -5.50
N VAL A 23 -9.27 3.34 -4.44
CA VAL A 23 -10.07 4.57 -4.40
C VAL A 23 -9.18 5.80 -4.56
N LEU A 24 -7.96 5.78 -4.03
CA LEU A 24 -7.01 6.89 -4.23
C LEU A 24 -6.17 6.72 -5.51
N GLY A 25 -5.75 5.50 -5.83
CA GLY A 25 -4.87 5.22 -6.95
C GLY A 25 -5.55 5.32 -8.31
N LEU A 26 -6.76 4.74 -8.48
CA LEU A 26 -7.45 4.71 -9.77
C LEU A 26 -7.84 6.10 -10.29
N PRO A 27 -8.42 7.01 -9.48
CA PRO A 27 -8.70 8.36 -9.95
C PRO A 27 -7.42 9.13 -10.30
N THR A 28 -6.35 8.95 -9.51
CA THR A 28 -5.05 9.59 -9.78
C THR A 28 -4.44 9.06 -11.09
N LEU A 29 -4.55 7.76 -11.36
CA LEU A 29 -4.16 7.16 -12.65
C LEU A 29 -5.00 7.71 -13.79
N ALA A 30 -6.32 7.76 -13.65
CA ALA A 30 -7.22 8.29 -14.67
C ALA A 30 -6.90 9.76 -14.97
N ASN A 31 -6.63 10.56 -13.95
CA ASN A 31 -6.21 11.95 -14.10
C ASN A 31 -4.86 12.05 -14.80
N GLY A 32 -3.88 11.24 -14.42
CA GLY A 32 -2.57 11.19 -15.07
C GLY A 32 -2.66 10.82 -16.56
N LEU A 33 -3.54 9.88 -16.91
CA LEU A 33 -3.79 9.50 -18.31
C LEU A 33 -4.48 10.62 -19.10
N ASN A 34 -5.50 11.26 -18.52
CA ASN A 34 -6.24 12.34 -19.18
C ASN A 34 -5.41 13.62 -19.34
N ALA A 35 -4.58 13.95 -18.35
CA ALA A 35 -3.73 15.13 -18.33
C ALA A 35 -2.32 14.87 -18.91
N ASN A 36 -2.03 13.63 -19.33
CA ASN A 36 -0.71 13.18 -19.77
C ASN A 36 0.41 13.50 -18.75
N SER A 37 0.06 13.53 -17.45
CA SER A 37 0.99 13.86 -16.37
C SER A 37 1.65 12.59 -15.84
N THR A 38 2.94 12.46 -16.16
CA THR A 38 3.77 11.35 -15.70
C THR A 38 3.87 11.32 -14.17
N ALA A 39 3.83 12.48 -13.52
CA ALA A 39 3.82 12.58 -12.07
C ALA A 39 2.60 11.89 -11.45
N ASP A 40 1.41 12.22 -11.93
CA ASP A 40 0.16 11.67 -11.41
C ASP A 40 0.04 10.17 -11.73
N LEU A 41 0.59 9.70 -12.85
CA LEU A 41 0.72 8.26 -13.12
C LEU A 41 1.61 7.56 -12.10
N CYS A 42 2.79 8.11 -11.81
CA CYS A 42 3.71 7.56 -10.81
C CYS A 42 3.08 7.51 -9.41
N PHE A 43 2.39 8.59 -9.01
CA PHE A 43 1.63 8.62 -7.76
C PHE A 43 0.50 7.60 -7.73
N GLY A 44 -0.29 7.51 -8.80
CA GLY A 44 -1.38 6.56 -8.91
C GLY A 44 -0.91 5.11 -8.79
N ILE A 45 0.17 4.73 -9.49
CA ILE A 45 0.80 3.41 -9.36
C ILE A 45 1.28 3.17 -7.92
N GLY A 46 1.96 4.16 -7.33
CA GLY A 46 2.42 4.07 -5.94
C GLY A 46 1.28 3.82 -4.95
N MET A 47 0.15 4.52 -5.11
CA MET A 47 -1.03 4.38 -4.26
C MET A 47 -1.72 3.02 -4.42
N VAL A 48 -1.81 2.48 -5.63
CA VAL A 48 -2.31 1.12 -5.87
C VAL A 48 -1.41 0.09 -5.18
N LEU A 49 -0.09 0.23 -5.31
CA LEU A 49 0.87 -0.66 -4.68
C LEU A 49 0.85 -0.57 -3.14
N VAL A 50 0.57 0.60 -2.56
CA VAL A 50 0.30 0.75 -1.12
C VAL A 50 -0.90 -0.08 -0.70
N GLY A 51 -1.99 -0.07 -1.48
CA GLY A 51 -3.16 -0.92 -1.21
C GLY A 51 -2.85 -2.40 -1.29
N VAL A 52 -2.09 -2.83 -2.31
CA VAL A 52 -1.61 -4.22 -2.43
C VAL A 52 -0.72 -4.60 -1.25
N ARG A 53 0.19 -3.72 -0.82
CA ARG A 53 1.05 -3.97 0.34
C ARG A 53 0.24 -4.12 1.62
N GLY A 54 -0.72 -3.22 1.85
CA GLY A 54 -1.61 -3.27 3.01
C GLY A 54 -2.54 -4.49 2.98
N PHE A 55 -2.89 -5.00 1.80
CA PHE A 55 -3.57 -6.28 1.65
C PHE A 55 -2.66 -7.47 2.04
N LEU A 56 -1.40 -7.47 1.61
CA LEU A 56 -0.46 -8.54 1.94
C LEU A 56 -0.03 -8.52 3.41
N ARG A 57 0.10 -7.32 4.00
CA ARG A 57 0.46 -7.10 5.41
C ARG A 57 -0.40 -5.98 6.01
N PRO A 58 -1.59 -6.29 6.53
CA PRO A 58 -2.50 -5.29 7.08
C PRO A 58 -1.93 -4.68 8.35
N VAL A 59 -1.62 -3.38 8.31
CA VAL A 59 -1.22 -2.62 9.48
C VAL A 59 -2.49 -2.03 10.10
N MET A 60 -2.84 -2.51 11.30
CA MET A 60 -3.95 -1.95 12.07
C MET A 60 -3.43 -0.76 12.86
N PHE A 61 -3.96 0.45 12.63
CA PHE A 61 -3.53 1.67 13.32
C PHE A 61 -3.56 1.55 14.86
N GLY A 62 -4.44 0.70 15.43
CA GLY A 62 -4.48 0.42 16.87
C GLY A 62 -3.47 -0.61 17.40
N LYS A 63 -2.74 -1.31 16.52
CA LYS A 63 -1.69 -2.28 16.88
C LYS A 63 -0.30 -1.89 16.39
N ALA A 64 -0.16 -0.85 15.56
CA ALA A 64 1.15 -0.37 15.10
C ALA A 64 2.12 -0.11 16.28
N VAL A 65 1.61 0.42 17.40
CA VAL A 65 2.38 0.67 18.64
C VAL A 65 2.74 -0.62 19.41
N ARG A 66 2.04 -1.73 19.19
CA ARG A 66 2.34 -3.05 19.81
C ARG A 66 2.90 -4.07 18.81
N MET A 67 3.13 -3.67 17.55
CA MET A 67 3.52 -4.56 16.46
C MET A 67 5.01 -4.88 16.45
N GLU A 68 5.84 -4.09 17.14
CA GLU A 68 7.29 -4.30 17.22
C GLU A 68 7.70 -5.48 18.13
N MET A 69 6.77 -6.02 18.94
CA MET A 69 7.09 -7.03 19.96
C MET A 69 6.35 -8.37 19.85
N ASP A 70 5.62 -8.66 18.76
CA ASP A 70 4.91 -9.95 18.64
C ASP A 70 5.43 -10.81 17.45
N PRO A 71 6.18 -11.90 17.71
CA PRO A 71 6.65 -12.83 16.68
C PRO A 71 5.52 -13.54 15.93
N ARG A 72 4.27 -13.44 16.40
CA ARG A 72 3.07 -13.99 15.74
C ARG A 72 2.58 -13.17 14.54
N THR A 73 3.13 -11.98 14.29
CA THR A 73 2.83 -11.20 13.06
C THR A 73 3.32 -11.88 11.77
N SER A 74 4.25 -12.83 11.89
CA SER A 74 4.67 -13.73 10.80
C SER A 74 3.55 -14.66 10.32
N GLN A 75 2.54 -14.97 11.15
CA GLN A 75 1.46 -15.91 10.78
C GLN A 75 0.37 -15.29 9.89
N VAL A 76 0.34 -13.98 9.71
CA VAL A 76 -0.69 -13.26 8.92
C VAL A 76 -0.08 -12.52 7.73
N SER A 77 1.24 -12.59 7.54
CA SER A 77 1.90 -12.04 6.35
C SER A 77 1.78 -13.03 5.21
N ILE A 78 1.23 -12.58 4.08
CA ILE A 78 1.24 -13.38 2.85
C ILE A 78 2.44 -12.94 2.02
N GLY A 79 3.37 -13.87 1.79
CA GLY A 79 4.55 -13.66 0.97
C GLY A 79 5.85 -13.59 1.77
N SER A 80 6.98 -13.63 1.06
CA SER A 80 8.30 -13.61 1.66
C SER A 80 8.65 -12.22 2.20
N PRO A 81 9.53 -12.10 3.23
CA PRO A 81 10.06 -10.81 3.67
C PRO A 81 10.67 -9.99 2.52
N ALA A 82 11.31 -10.66 1.57
CA ALA A 82 11.87 -10.05 0.37
C ALA A 82 10.80 -9.42 -0.54
N LEU A 83 9.63 -10.05 -0.69
CA LEU A 83 8.51 -9.49 -1.45
C LEU A 83 8.02 -8.18 -0.82
N HIS A 84 7.84 -8.17 0.51
CA HIS A 84 7.42 -6.95 1.21
C HIS A 84 8.48 -5.85 1.14
N GLY A 85 9.76 -6.19 1.28
CA GLY A 85 10.87 -5.25 1.11
C GLY A 85 10.91 -4.65 -0.29
N GLY A 86 10.84 -5.50 -1.32
CA GLY A 86 10.80 -5.07 -2.72
C GLY A 86 9.60 -4.18 -3.02
N LEU A 87 8.40 -4.58 -2.57
CA LEU A 87 7.18 -3.78 -2.76
C LEU A 87 7.30 -2.40 -2.09
N SER A 88 7.92 -2.34 -0.90
CA SER A 88 8.19 -1.08 -0.21
C SER A 88 9.12 -0.17 -1.00
N LEU A 89 10.16 -0.75 -1.59
CA LEU A 89 11.15 -0.02 -2.40
C LEU A 89 10.54 0.50 -3.70
N VAL A 90 9.72 -0.32 -4.38
CA VAL A 90 9.00 0.11 -5.60
C VAL A 90 7.99 1.21 -5.30
N ILE A 91 7.22 1.08 -4.20
CA ILE A 91 6.31 2.15 -3.74
C ILE A 91 7.09 3.44 -3.49
N PHE A 92 8.19 3.35 -2.75
CA PHE A 92 9.02 4.52 -2.45
C PHE A 92 9.56 5.17 -3.72
N ALA A 93 10.12 4.37 -4.64
CA ALA A 93 10.64 4.86 -5.91
C ALA A 93 9.54 5.52 -6.77
N ALA A 94 8.34 4.92 -6.85
CA ALA A 94 7.22 5.46 -7.61
C ALA A 94 6.73 6.80 -7.04
N LEU A 95 6.56 6.88 -5.72
CA LEU A 95 6.12 8.12 -5.06
C LEU A 95 7.20 9.21 -5.14
N MET A 96 8.47 8.86 -4.95
CA MET A 96 9.57 9.80 -5.09
C MET A 96 9.72 10.31 -6.53
N ALA A 97 9.62 9.43 -7.53
CA ALA A 97 9.61 9.82 -8.93
C ALA A 97 8.46 10.79 -9.22
N GLY A 98 7.26 10.51 -8.71
CA GLY A 98 6.11 11.41 -8.82
C GLY A 98 6.39 12.80 -8.23
N ILE A 99 6.99 12.87 -7.03
CA ILE A 99 7.38 14.14 -6.39
C ILE A 99 8.41 14.89 -7.23
N ILE A 100 9.46 14.22 -7.68
CA ILE A 100 10.55 14.84 -8.46
C ILE A 100 9.99 15.39 -9.78
N ILE A 101 9.19 14.61 -10.50
CA ILE A 101 8.62 15.05 -11.77
C ILE A 101 7.71 16.28 -11.54
N LYS A 102 6.84 16.22 -10.54
CA LYS A 102 5.85 17.29 -10.28
C LYS A 102 6.48 18.60 -9.80
N TYR A 103 7.46 18.52 -8.89
CA TYR A 103 7.97 19.70 -8.19
C TYR A 103 9.35 20.15 -8.66
N VAL A 104 10.19 19.25 -9.16
CA VAL A 104 11.52 19.59 -9.67
C VAL A 104 11.49 19.83 -11.17
N LEU A 105 10.89 18.90 -11.93
CA LEU A 105 10.82 18.99 -13.39
C LEU A 105 9.61 19.81 -13.88
N LYS A 106 8.63 20.08 -13.00
CA LYS A 106 7.36 20.76 -13.32
C LYS A 106 6.58 20.10 -14.47
N GLY A 107 6.68 18.77 -14.58
CA GLY A 107 5.94 17.95 -15.55
C GLY A 107 4.71 17.26 -14.95
#